data_AF-A0A9P6TJ02-F1
#
_entry.id   AF-A0A9P6TJ02-F1
#
_cell.length_a   1.000
_cell.length_b   1.000
_cell.length_c   1.000
_cell.angle_alpha   90.00
_cell.angle_beta   90.00
_cell.angle_gamma   90.00
#
_symmetry.space_group_name_H-M   'P 1'
#
loop_
_entity.id
_entity.type
_entity.pdbx_description
1 polymer ?
#
loop_
_entity_poly.entity_id
_entity_poly.type
_entity_poly.pdbx_seq_one_letter_code
_entity_poly.pdbx_strand_id
1 'polypeptide(L)'
;MSLPIGTIISYLGTEAKLSQLRPEGWLLCDGSEMNSGDYPELWDAIGNRYGGMSGTEAFNLPDLRGMFLRGLDPSGVKDPDFASRTSPIPGNTMKVGATVGSRQDHQLLNHQHNWDQNFGQISWHGSDLNVQLSQQSGNMGTQPTTNVDGGGKKSR
;
A
#
# COMPACT_ATOMS: atom_id res chain seq x y z
N MET A 1 -27.31 21.88 -0.02
CA MET A 1 -25.94 21.83 0.54
C MET A 1 -25.05 21.38 -0.59
N SER A 2 -24.06 22.19 -1.03
CA SER A 2 -23.13 21.81 -2.10
C SER A 2 -21.97 21.01 -1.51
N LEU A 3 -21.45 20.05 -2.28
CA LEU A 3 -20.20 19.37 -1.94
C LEU A 3 -19.03 20.27 -2.37
N PRO A 4 -18.00 20.46 -1.54
CA PRO A 4 -16.81 21.19 -1.94
C PRO A 4 -16.10 20.51 -3.11
N ILE A 5 -15.49 21.31 -3.99
CA ILE A 5 -14.68 20.79 -5.10
C ILE A 5 -13.44 20.09 -4.55
N GLY A 6 -13.07 18.97 -5.19
CA GLY A 6 -12.06 18.05 -4.68
C GLY A 6 -12.64 16.95 -3.77
N THR A 7 -13.96 16.92 -3.53
CA THR A 7 -14.61 15.80 -2.83
C THR A 7 -14.53 14.53 -3.67
N ILE A 8 -14.08 13.44 -3.05
CA ILE A 8 -14.08 12.10 -3.64
C ILE A 8 -15.22 11.30 -3.01
N ILE A 9 -16.04 10.66 -3.84
CA ILE A 9 -17.10 9.73 -3.43
C ILE A 9 -16.96 8.39 -4.13
N SER A 10 -17.43 7.32 -3.49
CA SER A 10 -17.64 6.04 -4.15
C SER A 10 -18.86 6.10 -5.04
N TYR A 11 -18.75 5.57 -6.26
CA TYR A 11 -19.85 5.49 -7.21
C TYR A 11 -20.21 4.02 -7.48
N LEU A 12 -21.49 3.66 -7.29
CA LEU A 12 -21.99 2.30 -7.47
C LEU A 12 -22.58 2.05 -8.87
N GLY A 13 -22.63 3.07 -9.73
CA GLY A 13 -23.14 2.91 -11.09
C GLY A 13 -22.14 2.23 -12.03
N THR A 14 -22.59 1.90 -13.23
CA THR A 14 -21.76 1.20 -14.22
C THR A 14 -20.79 2.15 -14.91
N GLU A 15 -19.69 1.59 -15.46
CA GLU A 15 -18.72 2.36 -16.24
C GLU A 15 -19.36 3.11 -17.43
N ALA A 16 -20.37 2.49 -18.06
CA ALA A 16 -21.13 3.09 -19.17
C ALA A 16 -21.84 4.40 -18.78
N LYS A 17 -22.04 4.66 -17.49
CA LYS A 17 -22.68 5.87 -16.96
C LYS A 17 -21.70 6.97 -16.59
N LEU A 18 -20.39 6.72 -16.58
CA LEU A 18 -19.39 7.71 -16.19
C LEU A 18 -19.39 8.96 -17.08
N SER A 19 -19.65 8.80 -18.38
CA SER A 19 -19.76 9.94 -19.32
C SER A 19 -20.91 10.88 -18.99
N GLN A 20 -21.96 10.40 -18.30
CA GLN A 20 -23.10 11.20 -17.86
C GLN A 20 -22.78 12.02 -16.60
N LEU A 21 -21.79 11.59 -15.82
CA LEU A 21 -21.36 12.27 -14.60
C LEU A 21 -20.45 13.48 -14.87
N ARG A 22 -19.71 13.48 -15.99
CA ARG A 22 -18.79 14.58 -16.33
C ARG A 22 -19.50 15.93 -16.50
N PRO A 23 -20.65 16.06 -17.19
CA PRO A 23 -21.43 17.29 -17.22
C PRO A 23 -21.93 17.77 -15.86
N GLU A 24 -22.05 16.86 -14.88
CA GLU A 24 -22.43 17.17 -13.50
C GLU A 24 -21.22 17.58 -12.63
N GLY A 25 -20.02 17.64 -13.22
CA GLY A 25 -18.78 18.03 -12.53
C GLY A 25 -18.01 16.89 -11.87
N TRP A 26 -18.42 15.64 -12.10
CA TRP A 26 -17.76 14.46 -11.55
C TRP A 26 -16.76 13.87 -12.54
N LEU A 27 -15.52 13.69 -12.07
CA LEU A 27 -14.44 13.09 -12.84
C LEU A 27 -13.98 11.79 -12.19
N LEU A 28 -13.61 10.81 -13.01
CA LEU A 28 -13.07 9.54 -12.52
C LEU A 28 -11.65 9.75 -11.97
N CYS A 29 -11.36 9.18 -10.80
CA CYS A 29 -10.01 9.18 -10.23
C CYS A 29 -9.14 8.07 -10.86
N ASP A 30 -8.76 8.27 -12.12
CA ASP A 30 -7.98 7.32 -12.94
C ASP A 30 -6.60 7.83 -13.37
N GLY A 31 -6.15 8.96 -12.83
CA GLY A 31 -4.87 9.57 -13.19
C GLY A 31 -4.88 10.42 -14.46
N SER A 32 -6.04 10.61 -15.11
CA SER A 32 -6.15 11.40 -16.34
C SER A 32 -5.62 12.83 -16.18
N GLU A 33 -5.00 13.35 -17.24
CA GLU A 33 -4.58 14.75 -17.32
C GLU A 33 -5.77 15.65 -17.70
N MET A 34 -5.86 16.80 -17.03
CA MET A 34 -6.89 17.82 -17.19
C MET A 34 -6.23 19.17 -17.43
N ASN A 35 -6.96 20.09 -18.05
CA ASN A 35 -6.52 21.47 -18.25
C ASN A 35 -7.13 22.37 -17.17
N SER A 36 -6.29 23.16 -16.49
CA SER A 36 -6.69 24.14 -15.47
C SER A 36 -7.57 25.25 -16.02
N GLY A 37 -7.50 25.57 -17.32
CA GLY A 37 -8.44 26.46 -18.00
C GLY A 37 -9.85 25.88 -18.11
N ASP A 38 -9.98 24.55 -18.28
CA ASP A 38 -11.28 23.86 -18.32
C ASP A 38 -11.85 23.62 -16.92
N TYR A 39 -10.96 23.43 -15.92
CA TYR A 39 -11.33 23.11 -14.54
C TYR A 39 -10.61 24.00 -13.51
N PRO A 40 -10.84 25.34 -13.52
CA PRO A 40 -10.07 26.28 -12.70
C PRO A 40 -10.29 26.08 -11.20
N GLU A 41 -11.51 25.78 -10.78
CA GLU A 41 -11.84 25.56 -9.37
C GLU A 41 -11.25 24.24 -8.84
N LEU A 42 -11.14 23.21 -9.69
CA LEU A 42 -10.47 21.97 -9.33
C LEU A 42 -8.96 22.17 -9.24
N TRP A 43 -8.38 22.92 -10.18
CA TRP A 43 -6.97 23.30 -10.13
C TRP A 43 -6.63 24.09 -8.86
N ASP A 44 -7.47 25.02 -8.44
CA ASP A 44 -7.28 25.74 -7.17
C ASP A 44 -7.31 24.79 -5.96
N ALA A 45 -8.18 23.78 -5.99
CA ALA A 45 -8.32 22.81 -4.90
C ALA A 45 -7.16 21.81 -4.79
N ILE A 46 -6.66 21.25 -5.91
CA ILE A 46 -5.67 20.15 -5.89
C ILE A 46 -4.32 20.49 -6.51
N GLY A 47 -4.25 21.52 -7.35
CA GLY A 47 -3.07 21.90 -8.12
C GLY A 47 -2.50 20.75 -8.94
N ASN A 48 -1.17 20.72 -9.07
CA ASN A 48 -0.42 19.66 -9.74
C ASN A 48 0.00 18.52 -8.80
N ARG A 49 -0.68 18.36 -7.66
CA ARG A 49 -0.29 17.40 -6.61
C ARG A 49 -0.14 15.98 -7.13
N TYR A 50 -1.02 15.55 -8.03
CA TYR A 50 -1.03 14.20 -8.58
C TYR A 50 -0.23 14.06 -9.89
N GLY A 51 0.48 15.12 -10.29
CA GLY A 51 1.19 15.19 -11.56
C GLY A 51 0.69 16.34 -12.41
N GLY A 52 1.28 16.45 -13.59
CA GLY A 52 1.07 17.50 -14.57
C GLY A 52 2.39 17.96 -15.12
N MET A 53 2.37 18.55 -16.31
CA MET A 53 3.58 19.11 -16.90
C MET A 53 3.91 20.44 -16.22
N SER A 54 5.07 20.52 -15.57
CA SER A 54 5.53 21.74 -14.91
C SER A 54 5.60 22.90 -15.91
N GLY A 55 5.03 24.05 -15.56
CA GLY A 55 5.03 25.25 -16.41
C GLY A 55 3.94 25.25 -17.48
N THR A 56 3.00 24.31 -17.47
CA THR A 56 1.80 24.34 -18.29
C THR A 56 0.55 24.47 -17.41
N GLU A 57 -0.59 24.63 -18.08
CA GLU A 57 -1.91 24.60 -17.47
C GLU A 57 -2.42 23.15 -17.21
N ALA A 58 -1.58 22.12 -17.38
CA ALA A 58 -1.99 20.72 -17.25
C ALA A 58 -1.76 20.16 -15.84
N PHE A 59 -2.73 19.37 -15.36
CA PHE A 59 -2.67 18.71 -14.06
C PHE A 59 -3.33 17.35 -14.08
N ASN A 60 -2.85 16.42 -13.25
CA ASN A 60 -3.43 15.08 -13.18
C ASN A 60 -4.45 14.96 -12.06
N LEU A 61 -5.46 14.13 -12.31
CA LEU A 61 -6.35 13.63 -11.26
C LEU A 61 -5.64 12.59 -10.39
N PRO A 62 -6.14 12.29 -9.18
CA PRO A 62 -5.71 11.12 -8.43
C PRO A 62 -5.95 9.83 -9.24
N ASP A 63 -5.04 8.87 -9.15
CA ASP A 63 -5.31 7.48 -9.55
C ASP A 63 -5.57 6.64 -8.29
N LEU A 64 -6.83 6.25 -8.08
CA LEU A 64 -7.26 5.49 -6.91
C LEU A 64 -7.62 4.04 -7.23
N ARG A 65 -7.41 3.59 -8.47
CA ARG A 65 -7.72 2.23 -8.88
C ARG A 65 -6.81 1.24 -8.13
N GLY A 66 -7.42 0.25 -7.48
CA GLY A 66 -6.71 -0.73 -6.66
C GLY A 66 -6.11 -0.17 -5.35
N MET A 67 -6.45 1.07 -4.98
CA MET A 67 -5.94 1.72 -3.77
C MET A 67 -6.98 1.67 -2.64
N PHE A 68 -6.50 1.64 -1.40
CA PHE A 68 -7.33 1.93 -0.23
C PHE A 68 -7.11 3.36 0.23
N LEU A 69 -8.20 4.09 0.46
CA LEU A 69 -8.15 5.39 1.11
C LEU A 69 -7.94 5.20 2.62
N ARG A 70 -7.06 6.01 3.19
CA ARG A 70 -6.75 6.01 4.63
C ARG A 70 -6.81 7.44 5.16
N GLY A 71 -7.18 7.56 6.44
CA GLY A 71 -7.14 8.83 7.15
C GLY A 71 -5.71 9.36 7.26
N LEU A 72 -5.59 10.68 7.21
CA LEU A 72 -4.31 11.38 7.40
C LEU A 72 -3.97 11.45 8.89
N ASP A 73 -2.76 11.03 9.25
CA ASP A 73 -2.20 11.24 10.60
C ASP A 73 -0.78 11.83 10.49
N PRO A 74 -0.65 13.18 10.50
CA PRO A 74 0.64 13.84 10.46
C PRO A 74 1.42 13.71 11.78
N SER A 75 0.76 13.32 12.87
CA SER A 75 1.38 13.16 14.19
C SER A 75 2.06 11.81 14.37
N GLY A 76 1.72 10.83 13.53
CA GLY A 76 2.26 9.47 13.58
C GLY A 76 1.79 8.65 14.79
N VAL A 77 0.87 9.16 15.61
CA VAL A 77 0.38 8.49 16.82
C VAL A 77 -0.42 7.23 16.48
N LYS A 78 -1.18 7.27 15.38
CA LYS A 78 -1.97 6.15 14.85
C LYS A 78 -1.29 5.49 13.66
N ASP A 79 -0.45 6.23 12.94
CA ASP A 79 0.32 5.73 11.80
C ASP A 79 1.84 5.81 12.07
N PRO A 80 2.47 4.80 12.70
CA PRO A 80 3.91 4.82 12.98
C PRO A 80 4.78 4.99 11.72
N ASP A 81 4.27 4.54 10.57
CA ASP A 81 4.95 4.61 9.28
C ASP A 81 4.74 5.95 8.55
N PHE A 82 4.11 6.96 9.17
CA PHE A 82 3.71 8.21 8.51
C PHE A 82 4.86 8.94 7.79
N ALA A 83 6.08 8.90 8.33
CA ALA A 83 7.24 9.55 7.73
C ALA A 83 7.76 8.82 6.48
N SER A 84 7.39 7.56 6.30
CA SER A 84 7.84 6.71 5.19
C SER A 84 7.02 6.85 3.91
N ARG A 85 5.85 7.51 4.01
CA ARG A 85 4.90 7.73 2.91
C ARG A 85 5.56 8.39 1.71
N THR A 86 5.19 7.95 0.52
CA THR A 86 5.75 8.39 -0.77
C THR A 86 4.84 9.37 -1.50
N SER A 87 5.38 9.97 -2.56
CA SER A 87 4.68 10.92 -3.42
C SER A 87 3.33 10.38 -3.94
N PRO A 88 2.29 11.24 -4.07
CA PRO A 88 1.03 10.92 -4.76
C PRO A 88 1.22 10.48 -6.22
N ILE A 89 2.30 10.91 -6.87
CA ILE A 89 2.57 10.64 -8.28
C ILE A 89 2.98 9.16 -8.42
N PRO A 90 2.26 8.33 -9.20
CA PRO A 90 2.60 6.93 -9.40
C PRO A 90 4.05 6.73 -9.86
N GLY A 91 4.76 5.79 -9.25
CA GLY A 91 6.17 5.49 -9.56
C GLY A 91 7.19 6.44 -8.91
N ASN A 92 6.75 7.52 -8.28
CA ASN A 92 7.64 8.43 -7.57
C ASN A 92 7.88 7.94 -6.13
N THR A 93 9.10 7.51 -5.84
CA THR A 93 9.51 6.93 -4.56
C THR A 93 9.99 7.96 -3.53
N MET A 94 9.93 9.26 -3.83
CA MET A 94 10.31 10.30 -2.88
C MET A 94 9.42 10.24 -1.64
N LYS A 95 10.05 10.19 -0.46
CA LYS A 95 9.36 10.25 0.83
C LYS A 95 8.87 11.68 1.07
N VAL A 96 7.56 11.83 1.24
CA VAL A 96 6.90 13.12 1.49
C VAL A 96 6.23 13.17 2.86
N GLY A 97 6.27 12.06 3.62
CA GLY A 97 5.58 11.94 4.89
C GLY A 97 4.06 11.95 4.76
N ALA A 98 3.35 11.93 5.88
CA ALA A 98 1.89 11.97 5.88
C ALA A 98 1.40 13.36 5.46
N THR A 99 1.11 13.46 4.17
CA THR A 99 0.41 14.58 3.54
C THR A 99 -0.82 14.06 2.82
N VAL A 100 -1.85 14.90 2.64
CA VAL A 100 -3.03 14.50 1.84
C VAL A 100 -2.56 14.08 0.45
N GLY A 101 -2.95 12.88 0.02
CA GLY A 101 -2.58 12.30 -1.27
C GLY A 101 -1.31 11.44 -1.24
N SER A 102 -0.49 11.51 -0.18
CA SER A 102 0.68 10.62 -0.05
C SER A 102 0.30 9.14 -0.12
N ARG A 103 1.20 8.33 -0.68
CA ARG A 103 1.01 6.91 -0.93
C ARG A 103 1.76 6.07 0.10
N GLN A 104 1.26 4.87 0.35
CA GLN A 104 2.00 3.81 1.02
C GLN A 104 1.79 2.55 0.20
N ASP A 105 2.89 1.86 -0.07
CA ASP A 105 2.84 0.55 -0.68
C ASP A 105 2.25 -0.47 0.29
N HIS A 106 2.04 -1.69 -0.18
CA HIS A 106 1.70 -2.78 0.70
C HIS A 106 2.82 -2.99 1.73
N GLN A 107 2.44 -3.25 2.97
CA GLN A 107 3.39 -3.54 4.04
C GLN A 107 2.93 -4.78 4.79
N LEU A 108 3.84 -5.74 4.94
CA LEU A 108 3.69 -6.85 5.86
C LEU A 108 4.54 -6.54 7.08
N LEU A 109 3.92 -6.53 8.26
CA LEU A 109 4.67 -6.34 9.49
C LEU A 109 5.65 -7.50 9.64
N ASN A 110 6.94 -7.20 9.73
CA ASN A 110 7.95 -8.21 10.02
C ASN A 110 7.66 -8.79 11.41
N HIS A 111 7.41 -10.08 11.47
CA HIS A 111 7.18 -10.80 12.72
C HIS A 111 7.91 -12.13 12.70
N GLN A 112 8.08 -12.72 13.87
CA GLN A 112 8.66 -14.04 14.06
C GLN A 112 7.60 -14.96 14.64
N HIS A 113 7.57 -16.21 14.18
CA HIS A 113 6.82 -17.26 14.85
C HIS A 113 7.76 -18.05 15.74
N ASN A 114 7.38 -18.15 17.01
CA ASN A 114 8.07 -19.02 17.95
C ASN A 114 7.35 -20.36 17.96
N TRP A 115 8.11 -21.43 18.01
CA TRP A 115 7.56 -22.77 18.16
C TRP A 115 8.37 -23.53 19.21
N ASP A 116 7.63 -24.29 20.01
CA ASP A 116 8.14 -25.28 20.94
C ASP A 116 7.63 -26.66 20.53
N GLN A 117 8.52 -27.65 20.45
CA GLN A 117 8.12 -29.06 20.50
C GLN A 117 8.66 -29.72 21.75
N ASN A 118 7.78 -30.49 22.37
CA ASN A 118 8.12 -31.40 23.45
C ASN A 118 8.30 -32.78 22.85
N PHE A 119 9.46 -33.37 23.08
CA PHE A 119 9.76 -34.75 22.75
C PHE A 119 9.80 -35.58 24.03
N GLY A 120 9.19 -36.75 23.99
CA GLY A 120 9.35 -37.78 25.01
C GLY A 120 10.02 -38.99 24.39
N GLN A 121 11.20 -39.33 24.88
CA GLN A 121 11.87 -40.57 24.52
C GLN A 121 11.71 -41.58 25.67
N ILE A 122 11.10 -42.72 25.37
CA ILE A 122 11.02 -43.86 26.30
C ILE A 122 12.10 -44.85 25.89
N SER A 123 12.96 -45.23 26.82
CA SER A 123 14.01 -46.24 26.61
C SER A 123 14.02 -47.25 27.76
N TRP A 124 14.48 -48.47 27.48
CA TRP A 124 14.65 -49.52 28.47
C TRP A 124 16.14 -49.68 28.80
N HIS A 125 16.48 -49.76 30.09
CA HIS A 125 17.84 -50.06 30.53
C HIS A 125 17.81 -51.18 31.57
N GLY A 126 18.19 -52.39 31.15
CA GLY A 126 18.06 -53.58 32.00
C GLY A 126 16.58 -53.87 32.30
N SER A 127 16.24 -53.99 33.59
CA SER A 127 14.86 -54.16 34.07
C SER A 127 14.08 -52.84 34.24
N ASP A 128 14.71 -51.69 34.00
CA ASP A 128 14.15 -50.39 34.34
C ASP A 128 13.63 -49.65 33.09
N LEU A 129 12.54 -48.90 33.26
CA LEU A 129 12.01 -47.94 32.30
C LEU A 129 12.62 -46.56 32.53
N ASN A 130 13.15 -45.94 31.49
CA ASN A 130 13.55 -44.54 31.51
C ASN A 130 12.66 -43.70 30.58
N VAL A 131 12.22 -42.55 31.07
CA VAL A 131 11.46 -41.56 30.29
C VAL A 131 12.25 -40.25 30.32
N GLN A 132 12.79 -39.85 29.18
CA GLN A 132 13.46 -38.58 29.02
C GLN A 132 12.54 -37.61 28.28
N LEU A 133 12.25 -36.47 28.92
CA LEU A 133 11.51 -35.37 28.31
C LEU A 133 12.51 -34.29 27.89
N SER A 134 12.41 -33.83 26.65
CA SER A 134 13.19 -32.69 26.16
C SER A 134 12.30 -31.72 25.40
N GLN A 135 12.61 -30.43 25.48
CA GLN A 135 11.93 -29.38 24.74
C GLN A 135 12.92 -28.73 23.78
N GLN A 136 12.53 -28.58 22.53
CA GLN A 136 13.26 -27.79 21.55
C GLN A 136 12.42 -26.58 21.14
N SER A 137 13.00 -25.40 21.24
CA SER A 137 12.38 -24.14 20.86
C SER A 137 13.16 -23.48 19.72
N GLY A 138 12.47 -22.78 18.83
CA GLY A 138 13.12 -21.98 17.78
C GLY A 138 12.24 -20.85 17.24
N ASN A 139 12.89 -19.84 16.66
CA ASN A 139 12.22 -18.75 15.95
C ASN A 139 12.30 -19.00 14.44
N MET A 140 11.14 -19.13 13.79
CA MET A 140 11.05 -19.03 12.33
C MET A 140 10.76 -17.58 11.97
N GLY A 141 11.72 -16.92 11.32
CA GLY A 141 11.49 -15.61 10.73
C GLY A 141 10.73 -15.74 9.41
N THR A 142 9.66 -14.98 9.22
CA THR A 142 8.98 -14.88 7.92
C THR A 142 9.63 -13.77 7.10
N GLN A 143 10.84 -14.00 6.59
CA GLN A 143 11.22 -13.27 5.38
C GLN A 143 10.35 -13.84 4.25
N PRO A 144 9.64 -13.03 3.44
CA PRO A 144 9.05 -13.54 2.22
C PRO A 144 10.20 -14.08 1.38
N THR A 145 10.27 -15.40 1.21
CA THR A 145 11.28 -16.02 0.35
C THR A 145 10.93 -15.66 -1.08
N THR A 146 11.43 -14.54 -1.61
CA THR A 146 11.62 -14.43 -3.05
C THR A 146 12.80 -15.33 -3.39
N ASN A 147 12.53 -16.63 -3.45
CA ASN A 147 13.49 -17.61 -3.95
C ASN A 147 13.58 -17.40 -5.46
N VAL A 148 14.42 -16.45 -5.88
CA VAL A 148 14.95 -16.40 -7.23
C VAL A 148 16.45 -16.64 -7.09
N ASP A 149 16.80 -17.89 -6.79
CA ASP A 149 18.15 -18.35 -7.03
C ASP A 149 18.10 -19.61 -7.88
N GLY A 150 18.85 -19.57 -8.97
CA GLY A 150 18.74 -20.52 -10.07
C GLY A 150 19.45 -20.06 -11.34
N GLY A 151 20.53 -19.29 -11.21
CA GLY A 151 21.50 -19.06 -12.27
C GLY A 151 22.22 -20.36 -12.62
N GLY A 152 21.63 -21.17 -13.49
CA GLY A 152 22.28 -22.34 -14.08
C GLY A 152 23.00 -21.98 -15.38
N LYS A 153 24.33 -21.79 -15.32
CA LYS A 153 25.21 -21.82 -16.50
C LYS A 153 24.98 -23.15 -17.24
N LYS A 154 24.47 -23.11 -18.48
CA LYS A 154 24.59 -24.23 -19.41
C LYS A 154 25.90 -24.09 -20.17
N SER A 155 26.85 -24.95 -19.84
CA SER A 155 28.03 -25.23 -20.66
C SER A 155 27.58 -25.65 -22.06
N ARG A 156 28.22 -25.10 -23.08
CA ARG A 156 28.44 -25.84 -24.33
C ARG A 156 29.66 -26.73 -24.15
#